data_AF-A0A9P5QPZ8-F1
#
_entry.id   AF-A0A9P5QPZ8-F1
#
_cell.length_a   1.000
_cell.length_b   1.000
_cell.length_c   1.000
_cell.angle_alpha   90.00
_cell.angle_beta   90.00
_cell.angle_gamma   90.00
#
_symmetry.space_group_name_H-M   'P 1'
#
loop_
_entity.id
_entity.type
_entity.pdbx_description
1 polymer ?
#
loop_
_entity_poly.entity_id
_entity_poly.type
_entity_poly.pdbx_seq_one_letter_code
_entity_poly.pdbx_strand_id
1 'polypeptide(L)'
;MTFGLDKPDRPNSMSMIRVRGASNVAPFLTVFHSHGHIELDTALVYGDGDTEKVLAQLPTAHFKISTKVPPYVMEDRKQRGHTKENLPKQFRESLENLQASKVDILYLHAPDHQTPFEESLKAIDDLYREGLFERFGLSNYSSWNVTLIHELCKQNGYVLPSVYQGMFNPIARSVMPELLPCLKHFNIGFYAYNPI
;
A
#
# COMPACT_ATOMS: atom_id res chain seq x y z
N MET A 1 0.58 -9.38 -4.38
CA MET A 1 1.08 -9.99 -5.63
C MET A 1 0.83 -9.00 -6.76
N THR A 2 1.71 -8.91 -7.77
CA THR A 2 1.59 -7.94 -8.86
C THR A 2 1.10 -8.63 -10.14
N PHE A 3 0.02 -8.16 -10.73
CA PHE A 3 -0.57 -8.68 -11.98
C PHE A 3 -1.12 -7.53 -12.82
N GLY A 4 -1.33 -7.73 -14.11
CA GLY A 4 -1.74 -6.66 -15.04
C GLY A 4 -3.00 -6.97 -15.82
N LEU A 5 -3.57 -5.96 -16.48
CA LEU A 5 -4.65 -6.15 -17.44
C LEU A 5 -4.15 -6.95 -18.64
N ASP A 6 -5.09 -7.58 -19.36
CA ASP A 6 -4.84 -8.12 -20.69
C ASP A 6 -4.38 -6.99 -21.61
N LYS A 7 -3.20 -7.16 -22.21
CA LYS A 7 -2.65 -6.24 -23.20
C LYS A 7 -2.26 -7.07 -24.41
N PRO A 8 -2.52 -6.61 -25.65
CA PRO A 8 -1.96 -7.28 -26.83
C PRO A 8 -0.44 -7.34 -26.67
N ASP A 9 0.16 -8.48 -27.00
CA ASP A 9 1.60 -8.71 -26.92
C ASP A 9 2.32 -7.49 -27.48
N ARG A 10 2.99 -6.73 -26.61
CA ARG A 10 3.94 -5.71 -27.04
C ARG A 10 5.27 -6.42 -27.19
N PRO A 11 5.74 -6.70 -28.41
CA PRO A 11 7.12 -7.15 -28.57
C PRO A 11 8.00 -6.00 -28.05
N ASN A 12 8.76 -6.27 -26.98
CA ASN A 12 9.66 -5.36 -26.25
C ASN A 12 9.13 -4.56 -25.04
N SER A 13 8.01 -4.90 -24.39
CA SER A 13 7.73 -4.25 -23.10
C SER A 13 8.63 -4.84 -22.00
N MET A 14 9.47 -4.01 -21.37
CA MET A 14 10.23 -4.29 -20.13
C MET A 14 9.30 -4.52 -18.90
N SER A 15 8.09 -5.02 -19.10
CA SER A 15 7.12 -5.21 -18.03
C SER A 15 7.47 -6.47 -17.25
N MET A 16 7.75 -6.34 -15.96
CA MET A 16 8.02 -7.47 -15.06
C MET A 16 6.75 -8.26 -14.69
N ILE A 17 5.61 -7.94 -15.30
CA ILE A 17 4.31 -8.54 -15.01
C ILE A 17 4.19 -9.92 -15.69
N ARG A 18 4.18 -10.96 -14.86
CA ARG A 18 4.15 -12.36 -15.31
C ARG A 18 2.74 -12.94 -15.47
N VAL A 19 1.74 -12.36 -14.80
CA VAL A 19 0.35 -12.81 -14.84
C VAL A 19 -0.52 -11.64 -15.31
N ARG A 20 -1.31 -11.87 -16.36
CA ARG A 20 -2.22 -10.88 -16.95
C ARG A 20 -3.62 -11.42 -17.10
N GLY A 21 -4.61 -10.55 -16.95
CA GLY A 21 -6.02 -10.88 -17.15
C GLY A 21 -6.69 -11.48 -15.91
N ALA A 22 -7.94 -11.07 -15.66
CA ALA A 22 -8.70 -11.52 -14.50
C ALA A 22 -8.88 -13.06 -14.50
N SER A 23 -9.11 -13.67 -15.66
CA SER A 23 -9.26 -15.13 -15.78
C SER A 23 -8.04 -15.92 -15.30
N ASN A 24 -6.83 -15.39 -15.50
CA ASN A 24 -5.59 -16.01 -15.05
C ASN A 24 -5.29 -15.72 -13.58
N VAL A 25 -5.82 -14.63 -13.02
CA VAL A 25 -5.64 -14.26 -11.60
C VAL A 25 -6.65 -14.98 -10.70
N ALA A 26 -7.87 -15.22 -11.19
CA ALA A 26 -8.97 -15.82 -10.42
C ALA A 26 -8.59 -17.15 -9.71
N PRO A 27 -7.90 -18.12 -10.35
CA PRO A 27 -7.53 -19.37 -9.69
C PRO A 27 -6.65 -19.16 -8.45
N PHE A 28 -5.74 -18.18 -8.48
CA PHE A 28 -4.89 -17.87 -7.33
C PHE A 28 -5.71 -17.36 -6.14
N LEU A 29 -6.67 -16.45 -6.40
CA LEU A 29 -7.53 -15.92 -5.33
C LEU A 29 -8.47 -16.99 -4.78
N THR A 30 -9.01 -17.85 -5.63
CA THR A 30 -9.85 -18.98 -5.20
C THR A 30 -9.08 -19.93 -4.28
N VAL A 31 -7.85 -20.30 -4.65
CA VAL A 31 -7.00 -21.16 -3.81
C VAL A 31 -6.60 -20.45 -2.52
N PHE A 32 -6.26 -19.16 -2.58
CA PHE A 32 -5.91 -18.38 -1.40
C PHE A 32 -7.07 -18.31 -0.39
N HIS A 33 -8.28 -18.05 -0.87
CA HIS A 33 -9.49 -18.02 -0.04
C HIS A 33 -9.89 -19.40 0.48
N SER A 34 -9.73 -20.48 -0.30
CA SER A 34 -10.07 -21.83 0.15
C SER A 34 -9.21 -22.31 1.34
N HIS A 35 -8.04 -21.71 1.54
CA HIS A 35 -7.18 -21.92 2.71
C HIS A 35 -7.50 -20.95 3.87
N GLY A 36 -8.59 -20.20 3.79
CA GLY A 36 -9.06 -19.29 4.84
C GLY A 36 -8.37 -17.92 4.88
N HIS A 37 -7.57 -17.58 3.88
CA HIS A 37 -6.92 -16.28 3.81
C HIS A 37 -7.83 -15.22 3.19
N ILE A 38 -7.87 -14.03 3.80
CA ILE A 38 -8.82 -12.97 3.41
C ILE A 38 -8.15 -11.60 3.17
N GLU A 39 -6.85 -11.46 3.33
CA GLU A 39 -6.17 -10.16 3.19
C GLU A 39 -5.46 -10.08 1.84
N LEU A 40 -5.79 -9.09 1.02
CA LEU A 40 -5.17 -8.83 -0.27
C LEU A 40 -4.40 -7.50 -0.24
N ASP A 41 -3.16 -7.56 -0.71
CA ASP A 41 -2.27 -6.40 -0.81
C ASP A 41 -2.04 -6.02 -2.28
N THR A 42 -2.35 -4.76 -2.60
CA THR A 42 -2.10 -4.11 -3.89
C THR A 42 -1.47 -2.73 -3.68
N ALA A 43 -1.20 -1.98 -4.75
CA ALA A 43 -0.78 -0.58 -4.71
C ALA A 43 -1.15 0.10 -6.02
N LEU A 44 -1.29 1.43 -6.00
CA LEU A 44 -1.55 2.23 -7.20
C LEU A 44 -0.53 1.96 -8.33
N VAL A 45 0.73 1.68 -7.96
CA VAL A 45 1.82 1.46 -8.92
C VAL A 45 1.91 0.03 -9.45
N TYR A 46 1.21 -0.93 -8.85
CA TYR A 46 1.35 -2.34 -9.20
C TYR A 46 0.74 -2.64 -10.57
N GLY A 47 1.39 -3.52 -11.34
CA GLY A 47 0.87 -3.93 -12.64
C GLY A 47 1.06 -2.89 -13.73
N ASP A 48 1.94 -1.90 -13.54
CA ASP A 48 1.97 -0.67 -14.35
C ASP A 48 0.67 0.17 -14.18
N GLY A 49 0.07 0.16 -12.98
CA GLY A 49 -1.19 0.84 -12.68
C GLY A 49 -2.46 0.01 -12.94
N ASP A 50 -2.29 -1.31 -13.15
CA ASP A 50 -3.37 -2.19 -13.57
C ASP A 50 -3.84 -3.17 -12.50
N THR A 51 -3.03 -3.49 -11.48
CA THR A 51 -3.37 -4.56 -10.51
C THR A 51 -4.71 -4.30 -9.83
N GLU A 52 -4.98 -3.06 -9.41
CA GLU A 52 -6.25 -2.66 -8.80
C GLU A 52 -7.45 -2.84 -9.76
N LYS A 53 -7.28 -2.46 -11.02
CA LYS A 53 -8.29 -2.62 -12.07
C LYS A 53 -8.60 -4.09 -12.36
N VAL A 54 -7.59 -4.95 -12.26
CA VAL A 54 -7.78 -6.40 -12.38
C VAL A 54 -8.54 -6.94 -11.16
N LEU A 55 -8.22 -6.48 -9.94
CA LEU A 55 -8.95 -6.88 -8.73
C LEU A 55 -10.43 -6.50 -8.79
N ALA A 56 -10.76 -5.34 -9.36
CA ALA A 56 -12.16 -4.90 -9.54
C ALA A 56 -12.98 -5.81 -10.47
N GLN A 57 -12.33 -6.61 -11.33
CA GLN A 57 -12.99 -7.56 -12.23
C GLN A 57 -13.22 -8.93 -11.59
N LEU A 58 -12.78 -9.11 -10.34
CA LEU A 58 -12.81 -10.38 -9.62
C LEU A 58 -13.79 -10.32 -8.45
N PRO A 59 -14.34 -11.47 -8.01
CA PRO A 59 -15.25 -11.51 -6.87
C PRO A 59 -14.49 -11.28 -5.57
N THR A 60 -14.20 -10.02 -5.24
CA THR A 60 -13.29 -9.66 -4.13
C THR A 60 -14.00 -9.19 -2.86
N ALA A 61 -15.33 -9.17 -2.82
CA ALA A 61 -16.13 -8.61 -1.72
C ALA A 61 -15.89 -9.26 -0.34
N HIS A 62 -15.38 -10.50 -0.30
CA HIS A 62 -15.05 -11.21 0.95
C HIS A 62 -13.61 -10.98 1.41
N PHE A 63 -12.78 -10.28 0.62
CA PHE A 63 -11.42 -9.93 1.01
C PHE A 63 -11.36 -8.55 1.65
N LYS A 64 -10.42 -8.40 2.59
CA LYS A 64 -9.93 -7.13 3.08
C LYS A 64 -8.81 -6.66 2.16
N ILE A 65 -9.08 -5.62 1.39
CA ILE A 65 -8.12 -5.08 0.42
C ILE A 65 -7.30 -3.98 1.09
N SER A 66 -5.99 -4.01 0.89
CA SER A 66 -5.05 -2.95 1.27
C SER A 66 -4.39 -2.35 0.05
N THR A 67 -4.24 -1.03 0.00
CA THR A 67 -3.53 -0.33 -1.08
C THR A 67 -2.50 0.67 -0.57
N LYS A 68 -1.69 1.24 -1.47
CA LYS A 68 -0.56 2.12 -1.15
C LYS A 68 -0.44 3.27 -2.12
N VAL A 69 -0.15 4.45 -1.57
CA VAL A 69 0.17 5.66 -2.33
C VAL A 69 1.69 5.81 -2.47
N PRO A 70 2.24 5.89 -3.70
CA PRO A 70 3.67 6.09 -3.92
C PRO A 70 4.14 7.51 -3.53
N PRO A 71 5.45 7.71 -3.25
CA PRO A 71 6.01 9.01 -2.90
C PRO A 71 6.15 9.96 -4.10
N TYR A 72 5.60 9.62 -5.26
CA TYR A 72 5.62 10.40 -6.48
C TYR A 72 4.28 10.30 -7.21
N VAL A 73 4.01 11.16 -8.19
CA VAL A 73 2.82 11.05 -9.06
C VAL A 73 3.10 10.09 -10.23
N MET A 74 2.15 9.22 -10.57
CA MET A 74 2.34 8.18 -11.59
C MET A 74 2.70 8.74 -12.98
N GLU A 75 2.05 9.84 -13.38
CA GLU A 75 2.27 10.52 -14.67
C GLU A 75 3.59 11.29 -14.73
N ASP A 76 4.09 11.75 -13.58
CA ASP A 76 5.34 12.51 -13.48
C ASP A 76 6.06 12.21 -12.16
N ARG A 77 7.03 11.30 -12.25
CA ARG A 77 7.82 10.85 -11.10
C ARG A 77 8.69 11.94 -10.46
N LYS A 78 8.80 13.12 -11.08
CA LYS A 78 9.48 14.28 -10.47
C LYS A 78 8.59 15.03 -9.48
N GLN A 79 7.28 14.83 -9.55
CA GLN A 79 6.34 15.45 -8.63
C GLN A 79 6.23 14.64 -7.34
N ARG A 80 6.17 15.37 -6.23
CA ARG A 80 6.00 14.84 -4.88
C ARG A 80 4.64 14.17 -4.73
N GLY A 81 4.62 12.93 -4.27
CA GLY A 81 3.39 12.14 -4.17
C GLY A 81 2.62 12.38 -2.87
N HIS A 82 3.29 12.77 -1.79
CA HIS A 82 2.67 12.81 -0.46
C HIS A 82 2.22 14.20 -0.01
N THR A 83 2.13 15.16 -0.93
CA THR A 83 1.59 16.50 -0.67
C THR A 83 0.10 16.46 -0.32
N LYS A 84 -0.40 17.52 0.30
CA LYS A 84 -1.82 17.71 0.63
C LYS A 84 -2.76 17.60 -0.57
N GLU A 85 -2.21 17.83 -1.77
CA GLU A 85 -2.96 17.77 -3.03
C GLU A 85 -2.86 16.39 -3.67
N ASN A 86 -1.65 15.84 -3.77
CA ASN A 86 -1.42 14.63 -4.57
C ASN A 86 -1.78 13.35 -3.81
N LEU A 87 -1.59 13.30 -2.49
CA LEU A 87 -1.89 12.11 -1.70
C LEU A 87 -3.39 11.76 -1.76
N PRO A 88 -4.32 12.69 -1.50
CA PRO A 88 -5.75 12.39 -1.59
C PRO A 88 -6.21 12.05 -3.02
N LYS A 89 -5.62 12.68 -4.04
CA LYS A 89 -5.95 12.36 -5.45
C LYS A 89 -5.55 10.93 -5.80
N GLN A 90 -4.30 10.56 -5.52
CA GLN A 90 -3.78 9.21 -5.80
C GLN A 90 -4.55 8.11 -5.04
N PHE A 91 -4.93 8.37 -3.79
CA PHE A 91 -5.71 7.38 -3.05
C PHE A 91 -7.14 7.23 -3.61
N ARG A 92 -7.80 8.34 -4.00
CA ARG A 92 -9.11 8.26 -4.64
C ARG A 92 -9.06 7.57 -6.00
N GLU A 93 -8.00 7.76 -6.77
CA GLU A 93 -7.75 6.96 -7.98
C GLU A 93 -7.65 5.47 -7.67
N SER A 94 -7.00 5.10 -6.56
CA SER A 94 -6.93 3.69 -6.12
C SER A 94 -8.32 3.14 -5.81
N LEU A 95 -9.17 3.92 -5.13
CA LEU A 95 -10.57 3.54 -4.84
C LEU A 95 -11.40 3.38 -6.12
N GLU A 96 -11.24 4.29 -7.07
CA GLU A 96 -11.89 4.21 -8.40
C GLU A 96 -11.43 2.96 -9.16
N ASN A 97 -10.12 2.70 -9.20
CA ASN A 97 -9.54 1.52 -9.86
C ASN A 97 -10.05 0.21 -9.24
N LEU A 98 -10.20 0.18 -7.92
CA LEU A 98 -10.72 -0.96 -7.16
C LEU A 98 -12.26 -1.09 -7.22
N GLN A 99 -12.97 -0.05 -7.70
CA GLN A 99 -14.42 0.09 -7.57
C GLN A 99 -14.89 -0.08 -6.11
N ALA A 100 -14.13 0.47 -5.17
CA ALA A 100 -14.36 0.33 -3.74
C ALA A 100 -14.67 1.69 -3.11
N SER A 101 -15.59 1.73 -2.14
CA SER A 101 -15.83 2.91 -1.32
C SER A 101 -14.85 3.03 -0.15
N LYS A 102 -14.21 1.93 0.23
CA LYS A 102 -13.31 1.82 1.39
C LYS A 102 -12.31 0.69 1.22
N VAL A 103 -11.12 0.84 1.80
CA VAL A 103 -10.11 -0.23 1.94
C VAL A 103 -9.85 -0.54 3.41
N ASP A 104 -9.27 -1.70 3.71
CA ASP A 104 -8.87 -2.06 5.07
C ASP A 104 -7.62 -1.27 5.49
N ILE A 105 -6.53 -1.33 4.72
CA ILE A 105 -5.31 -0.56 5.02
C ILE A 105 -4.97 0.40 3.89
N LEU A 106 -4.69 1.66 4.24
CA LEU A 106 -4.00 2.61 3.39
C LEU A 106 -2.55 2.75 3.84
N TYR A 107 -1.61 2.39 2.98
CA TYR A 107 -0.18 2.59 3.22
C TYR A 107 0.37 3.85 2.55
N LEU A 108 1.29 4.54 3.23
CA LEU A 108 2.33 5.29 2.53
C LEU A 108 3.40 4.29 2.06
N HIS A 109 3.60 4.19 0.74
CA HIS A 109 4.36 3.09 0.14
C HIS A 109 5.88 3.18 0.40
N ALA A 110 6.40 4.40 0.46
CA ALA A 110 7.79 4.70 0.79
C ALA A 110 7.88 6.18 1.18
N PRO A 111 8.92 6.63 1.89
CA PRO A 111 9.07 8.04 2.25
C PRO A 111 9.13 8.96 1.02
N ASP A 112 8.29 9.99 1.00
CA ASP A 112 8.51 11.19 0.20
C ASP A 112 9.40 12.16 0.99
N HIS A 113 10.70 12.15 0.72
CA HIS A 113 11.68 12.95 1.45
C HIS A 113 11.57 14.46 1.21
N GLN A 114 10.76 14.91 0.25
CA GLN A 114 10.60 16.31 -0.08
C GLN A 114 9.30 16.91 0.46
N THR A 115 8.45 16.08 1.06
CA THR A 115 7.19 16.51 1.67
C THR A 115 7.30 16.40 3.19
N PRO A 116 7.03 17.49 3.95
CA PRO A 116 6.98 17.42 5.41
C PRO A 116 5.93 16.41 5.88
N PHE A 117 6.25 15.62 6.92
CA PHE A 117 5.32 14.61 7.41
C PHE A 117 4.00 15.20 7.88
N GLU A 118 4.01 16.37 8.50
CA GLU A 118 2.81 17.06 8.98
C GLU A 118 1.78 17.27 7.86
N GLU A 119 2.25 17.57 6.64
CA GLU A 119 1.40 17.74 5.47
C GLU A 119 0.74 16.41 5.08
N SER A 120 1.54 15.35 4.96
CA SER A 120 1.05 14.01 4.60
C SER A 120 0.13 13.42 5.67
N LEU A 121 0.47 13.56 6.95
CA LEU A 121 -0.28 12.98 8.07
C LEU A 121 -1.63 13.69 8.28
N LYS A 122 -1.69 15.01 8.06
CA LYS A 122 -2.98 15.72 8.03
C LYS A 122 -3.89 15.19 6.90
N ALA A 123 -3.33 14.98 5.70
CA ALA A 123 -4.09 14.43 4.58
C ALA A 123 -4.56 12.98 4.84
N ILE A 124 -3.72 12.14 5.45
CA ILE A 124 -4.08 10.78 5.88
C ILE A 124 -5.23 10.82 6.90
N ASP A 125 -5.16 11.72 7.89
CA ASP A 125 -6.21 11.85 8.90
C ASP A 125 -7.54 12.34 8.32
N ASP A 126 -7.52 13.28 7.37
CA ASP A 126 -8.72 13.72 6.68
C ASP A 126 -9.40 12.55 5.94
N LEU A 127 -8.62 11.77 5.18
CA LEU A 127 -9.11 10.57 4.48
C LEU A 127 -9.63 9.49 5.46
N TYR A 128 -9.00 9.37 6.63
CA TYR A 128 -9.47 8.48 7.69
C TYR A 128 -10.82 8.92 8.25
N ARG A 129 -10.97 10.22 8.55
CA ARG A 129 -12.23 10.81 9.05
C ARG A 129 -13.35 10.77 8.02
N GLU A 130 -13.02 10.81 6.73
CA GLU A 130 -13.95 10.53 5.64
C GLU A 130 -14.42 9.06 5.61
N GLY A 131 -13.77 8.17 6.36
CA GLY A 131 -14.12 6.74 6.46
C GLY A 131 -13.63 5.91 5.28
N LEU A 132 -12.67 6.41 4.50
CA LEU A 132 -12.21 5.77 3.26
C LEU A 132 -11.22 4.62 3.49
N PHE A 133 -10.69 4.47 4.71
CA PHE A 133 -9.92 3.29 5.10
C PHE A 133 -10.07 2.99 6.60
N GLU A 134 -9.78 1.75 7.04
CA GLU A 134 -9.86 1.36 8.47
C GLU A 134 -8.55 1.56 9.25
N ARG A 135 -7.41 1.28 8.60
CA ARG A 135 -6.10 1.23 9.24
C ARG A 135 -5.07 2.03 8.46
N PHE A 136 -4.31 2.85 9.17
CA PHE A 136 -3.17 3.55 8.59
C PHE A 136 -1.92 2.66 8.64
N GLY A 137 -1.22 2.53 7.50
CA GLY A 137 -0.01 1.75 7.35
C GLY A 137 1.20 2.54 6.84
N LEU A 138 2.40 2.06 7.17
CA LEU A 138 3.68 2.58 6.66
C LEU A 138 4.45 1.47 5.93
N SER A 139 5.25 1.82 4.92
CA SER A 139 6.15 0.89 4.25
C SER A 139 7.47 1.56 3.89
N ASN A 140 8.58 0.86 4.06
CA ASN A 140 9.94 1.33 3.75
C ASN A 140 10.42 2.58 4.53
N TYR A 141 9.83 2.87 5.69
CA TYR A 141 10.31 3.93 6.59
C TYR A 141 11.36 3.39 7.57
N SER A 142 12.37 4.20 7.89
CA SER A 142 13.30 3.89 8.97
C SER A 142 12.60 3.86 10.34
N SER A 143 13.22 3.20 11.31
CA SER A 143 12.79 3.19 12.72
C SER A 143 12.53 4.61 13.26
N TRP A 144 13.43 5.55 12.99
CA TRP A 144 13.31 6.94 13.44
C TRP A 144 12.18 7.71 12.74
N ASN A 145 11.92 7.43 11.46
CA ASN A 145 10.77 7.99 10.77
C ASN A 145 9.45 7.51 11.41
N VAL A 146 9.36 6.21 11.73
CA VAL A 146 8.18 5.63 12.39
C VAL A 146 7.92 6.32 13.73
N THR A 147 8.97 6.50 14.54
CA THR A 147 8.87 7.24 15.81
C THR A 147 8.36 8.66 15.61
N LEU A 148 8.94 9.41 14.65
CA LEU A 148 8.54 10.79 14.39
C LEU A 148 7.09 10.88 13.90
N ILE A 149 6.70 10.02 12.96
CA ILE A 149 5.33 9.94 12.44
C ILE A 149 4.34 9.62 13.56
N HIS A 150 4.65 8.62 14.38
CA HIS A 150 3.78 8.22 15.48
C HIS A 150 3.56 9.39 16.46
N GLU A 151 4.63 10.07 16.87
CA GLU A 151 4.50 11.20 17.80
C GLU A 151 3.80 12.41 17.17
N LEU A 152 4.03 12.71 15.89
CA LEU A 152 3.28 13.75 15.19
C LEU A 152 1.79 13.43 15.13
N CYS A 153 1.41 12.19 14.79
CA CYS A 153 0.01 11.78 14.80
C CYS A 153 -0.59 11.91 16.21
N LYS A 154 0.11 11.42 17.23
CA LYS A 154 -0.34 11.46 18.62
C LYS A 154 -0.54 12.89 19.13
N GLN A 155 0.41 13.79 18.86
CA GLN A 155 0.35 15.18 19.29
C GLN A 155 -0.81 15.95 18.65
N ASN A 156 -1.14 15.63 17.40
CA ASN A 156 -2.21 16.31 16.66
C ASN A 156 -3.57 15.60 16.77
N GLY A 157 -3.64 14.46 17.47
CA GLY A 157 -4.86 13.65 17.56
C GLY A 157 -5.29 13.05 16.22
N TYR A 158 -4.32 12.71 15.35
CA TYR A 158 -4.55 12.02 14.09
C TYR A 158 -4.60 10.50 14.28
N VAL A 159 -5.13 9.80 13.28
CA VAL A 159 -5.01 8.34 13.18
C VAL A 159 -3.56 7.88 13.34
N LEU A 160 -3.33 6.91 14.23
CA LEU A 160 -2.01 6.34 14.47
C LEU A 160 -1.72 5.23 13.44
N PRO A 161 -0.46 5.10 12.98
CA PRO A 161 -0.08 3.93 12.19
C PRO A 161 -0.25 2.67 13.04
N SER A 162 -0.89 1.65 12.48
CA SER A 162 -1.17 0.37 13.16
C SER A 162 -0.56 -0.84 12.45
N VAL A 163 -0.10 -0.65 11.21
CA VAL A 163 0.56 -1.70 10.42
C VAL A 163 1.79 -1.14 9.72
N TYR A 164 2.83 -1.96 9.61
CA TYR A 164 4.05 -1.67 8.87
C TYR A 164 4.33 -2.81 7.90
N GLN A 165 4.62 -2.48 6.64
CA GLN A 165 5.04 -3.45 5.64
C GLN A 165 6.54 -3.29 5.32
N GLY A 166 7.33 -4.36 5.46
CA GLY A 166 8.79 -4.29 5.32
C GLY A 166 9.43 -5.54 4.73
N MET A 167 10.62 -5.36 4.14
CA MET A 167 11.41 -6.48 3.61
C MET A 167 11.92 -7.35 4.76
N PHE A 168 11.59 -8.64 4.73
CA PHE A 168 12.11 -9.59 5.71
C PHE A 168 12.10 -11.02 5.19
N ASN A 169 13.28 -11.65 5.19
CA ASN A 169 13.48 -13.04 4.80
C ASN A 169 14.77 -13.60 5.43
N PRO A 170 15.13 -14.89 5.23
CA PRO A 170 16.30 -15.49 5.89
C PRO A 170 17.63 -14.77 5.67
N ILE A 171 17.81 -14.07 4.54
CA ILE A 171 19.04 -13.35 4.19
C ILE A 171 18.94 -11.83 4.36
N ALA A 172 17.74 -11.26 4.35
CA ALA A 172 17.47 -9.83 4.53
C ALA A 172 16.79 -9.58 5.89
N ARG A 173 17.60 -9.37 6.92
CA ARG A 173 17.17 -9.25 8.33
C ARG A 173 17.49 -7.89 8.96
N SER A 174 17.76 -6.87 8.14
CA SER A 174 18.17 -5.53 8.59
C SER A 174 17.13 -4.81 9.45
N VAL A 175 15.85 -5.22 9.38
CA VAL A 175 14.77 -4.67 10.20
C VAL A 175 14.83 -5.10 11.68
N MET A 176 15.58 -6.15 12.01
CA MET A 176 15.58 -6.74 13.36
C MET A 176 16.16 -5.85 14.47
N PRO A 177 17.29 -5.14 14.29
CA PRO A 177 17.95 -4.46 15.40
C PRO A 177 17.17 -3.25 15.92
N GLU A 178 16.50 -2.51 15.04
CA GLU A 178 15.86 -1.23 15.40
C GLU A 178 14.38 -1.17 15.04
N LEU A 179 14.02 -1.54 13.81
CA LEU A 179 12.66 -1.36 13.33
C LEU A 179 11.69 -2.28 14.08
N LEU A 180 11.95 -3.59 14.19
CA LEU A 180 11.04 -4.50 14.91
C LEU A 180 10.85 -4.10 16.40
N PRO A 181 11.90 -3.72 17.16
CA PRO A 181 11.73 -3.15 18.50
C PRO A 181 10.88 -1.87 18.52
N CYS A 182 11.10 -0.96 17.56
CA CYS A 182 10.31 0.27 17.42
C CYS A 182 8.82 -0.05 17.18
N LEU A 183 8.51 -0.93 16.23
CA LEU A 183 7.14 -1.35 15.94
C LEU A 183 6.48 -2.01 17.15
N LYS A 184 7.21 -2.86 17.88
CA LYS A 184 6.73 -3.47 19.12
C LYS A 184 6.41 -2.43 20.20
N HIS A 185 7.26 -1.41 20.34
CA HIS A 185 7.05 -0.33 21.32
C HIS A 185 5.74 0.43 21.07
N PHE A 186 5.44 0.72 19.80
CA PHE A 186 4.22 1.43 19.40
C PHE A 186 3.01 0.52 19.11
N ASN A 187 3.12 -0.79 19.35
CA ASN A 187 2.09 -1.79 19.04
C ASN A 187 1.65 -1.77 17.56
N ILE A 188 2.61 -1.67 16.65
CA ILE A 188 2.41 -1.68 15.19
C ILE A 188 2.69 -3.09 14.66
N GLY A 189 1.73 -3.67 13.93
CA GLY A 189 1.89 -4.99 13.31
C GLY A 189 2.90 -4.98 12.16
N PHE A 190 3.64 -6.07 11.95
CA PHE A 190 4.64 -6.18 10.87
C PHE A 190 4.23 -7.20 9.80
N TYR A 191 4.14 -6.74 8.55
CA TYR A 191 3.82 -7.54 7.38
C TYR A 191 5.09 -7.67 6.52
N ALA A 192 5.62 -8.88 6.43
CA ALA A 192 6.84 -9.15 5.67
C ALA A 192 6.54 -9.25 4.15
N TYR A 193 7.28 -8.52 3.33
CA TYR A 193 7.35 -8.76 1.89
C TYR A 193 8.72 -9.32 1.48
N ASN A 194 8.78 -9.87 0.26
CA ASN A 194 9.90 -10.69 -0.24
C ASN A 194 10.30 -11.82 0.70
N PRO A 195 9.38 -12.73 1.06
CA PRO A 195 9.70 -13.85 1.96
C PRO A 195 10.64 -14.90 1.34
N ILE A 196 10.83 -14.88 0.01
CA ILE A 196 11.66 -15.79 -0.79
C ILE A 196 12.58 -14.94 -1.66
#